data_AF-A0A537TWH9-F1
#
_entry.id   AF-A0A537TWH9-F1
#
_cell.length_a   1.000
_cell.length_b   1.000
_cell.length_c   1.000
_cell.angle_alpha   90.00
_cell.angle_beta   90.00
_cell.angle_gamma   90.00
#
_symmetry.space_group_name_H-M   'P 1'
#
loop_
_entity.id
_entity.type
_entity.pdbx_description
1 polymer ?
#
loop_
_entity_poly.entity_id
_entity_poly.type
_entity_poly.pdbx_seq_one_letter_code
_entity_poly.pdbx_strand_id
1 'polypeptide(L)'
;MSRSGSRPRFTSARISTAPCTRPTIPKATWPAVITPEIIEGAGADIRDGDILLLHTGWHRHYEGQPRQDLVKYFCFHPGPNLDTLHWMLKKKIRWWGMDTGSCDHAMNTSIRTMRPDLAAKFTKLHGKAPAEFFGTFEYSHKKSGRRVTADVFPFHSWAFQEGLLHAENLGGDIELMLNKRALIGAFPWRYQGLEACPCRIVAFLDAGENVEAVGHAAKAIMAS
;
A
#
# COMPACT_ATOMS: atom_id res chain seq x y z
N MET A 1 -22.93 -27.23 5.56
CA MET A 1 -22.86 -26.16 6.58
C MET A 1 -22.31 -24.91 5.92
N SER A 2 -23.18 -23.96 5.56
CA SER A 2 -22.81 -22.71 4.92
C SER A 2 -22.10 -21.79 5.94
N ARG A 3 -20.81 -21.56 5.76
CA ARG A 3 -20.15 -20.43 6.42
C ARG A 3 -20.62 -19.16 5.72
N SER A 4 -21.64 -18.52 6.27
CA SER A 4 -22.05 -17.15 5.94
C SER A 4 -21.02 -16.15 6.46
N GLY A 5 -19.79 -16.23 5.97
CA GLY A 5 -18.82 -15.16 6.13
C GLY A 5 -19.24 -14.01 5.23
N SER A 6 -19.48 -12.83 5.81
CA SER A 6 -19.67 -11.59 5.05
C SER A 6 -18.55 -11.46 4.03
N ARG A 7 -18.90 -11.44 2.74
CA ARG A 7 -17.93 -11.31 1.65
C ARG A 7 -17.22 -9.95 1.74
N PRO A 8 -15.95 -9.84 1.33
CA PRO A 8 -15.19 -8.60 1.45
C PRO A 8 -15.92 -7.49 0.69
N ARG A 9 -16.28 -6.42 1.41
CA ARG A 9 -16.72 -5.16 0.81
C ARG A 9 -15.50 -4.24 0.78
N PHE A 10 -15.54 -3.13 0.04
CA PHE A 10 -14.35 -2.28 -0.15
C PHE A 10 -14.61 -0.82 0.15
N THR A 11 -13.50 -0.13 0.47
CA THR A 11 -13.38 1.33 0.48
C THR A 11 -12.04 1.77 -0.07
N SER A 12 -12.04 2.69 -1.04
CA SER A 12 -10.85 3.48 -1.37
C SER A 12 -10.77 4.68 -0.45
N ALA A 13 -9.56 4.98 0.03
CA ALA A 13 -9.30 6.18 0.82
C ALA A 13 -8.39 7.13 0.03
N ARG A 14 -8.81 8.38 -0.10
CA ARG A 14 -7.99 9.46 -0.66
C ARG A 14 -6.97 9.90 0.40
N ILE A 15 -5.70 9.62 0.16
CA ILE A 15 -4.63 10.14 1.01
C ILE A 15 -4.03 11.36 0.33
N SER A 16 -4.37 12.56 0.81
CA SER A 16 -3.63 13.76 0.38
C SER A 16 -2.25 13.74 1.02
N THR A 17 -1.22 13.36 0.24
CA THR A 17 0.18 13.47 0.64
C THR A 17 0.77 14.85 0.36
N ALA A 18 -0.01 15.75 -0.25
CA ALA A 18 0.26 17.17 -0.27
C ALA A 18 -0.16 17.78 1.07
N PRO A 19 0.66 18.69 1.67
CA PRO A 19 0.27 19.36 2.90
C PRO A 19 -1.09 20.00 2.70
N CYS A 20 -2.03 19.70 3.61
CA CYS A 20 -3.20 20.53 3.84
C CYS A 20 -2.69 21.97 3.87
N THR A 21 -3.17 22.80 2.95
CA THR A 21 -2.73 24.19 2.76
C THR A 21 -2.99 24.99 4.03
N ARG A 22 -2.05 24.95 4.97
CA ARG A 22 -1.75 26.05 5.87
C ARG A 22 -0.62 26.85 5.22
N PRO A 23 -0.83 28.16 4.97
CA PRO A 23 0.16 28.97 4.29
C PRO A 23 1.32 29.19 5.26
N THR A 24 2.49 28.57 5.00
CA THR A 24 3.87 28.95 5.43
C THR A 24 4.76 27.74 5.77
N ILE A 25 5.13 26.88 4.80
CA ILE A 25 6.33 26.02 4.95
C ILE A 25 7.11 25.97 3.61
N PRO A 26 8.45 26.12 3.59
CA PRO A 26 9.23 26.29 2.36
C PRO A 26 9.27 25.05 1.46
N LYS A 27 9.40 25.31 0.15
CA LYS A 27 9.55 24.35 -0.94
C LYS A 27 10.86 23.54 -0.83
N ALA A 28 10.83 22.41 -0.12
CA ALA A 28 11.61 21.18 -0.36
C ALA A 28 11.31 20.16 0.75
N THR A 29 10.05 19.76 0.92
CA THR A 29 9.69 18.75 1.91
C THR A 29 9.68 17.37 1.26
N TRP A 30 10.38 16.41 1.87
CA TRP A 30 10.18 15.00 1.59
C TRP A 30 8.69 14.66 1.87
N PRO A 31 8.01 13.82 1.07
CA PRO A 31 6.60 13.53 1.29
C PRO A 31 6.32 12.96 2.67
N ALA A 32 5.11 13.22 3.19
CA ALA A 32 4.71 12.78 4.51
C ALA A 32 4.71 11.25 4.64
N VAL A 33 5.07 10.79 5.82
CA VAL A 33 4.82 9.40 6.27
C VAL A 33 3.31 9.21 6.39
N ILE A 34 2.79 8.11 5.86
CA ILE A 34 1.37 7.79 5.94
C ILE A 34 1.09 7.13 7.29
N THR A 35 0.36 7.81 8.16
CA THR A 35 -0.03 7.32 9.49
C THR A 35 -1.50 6.91 9.51
N PRO A 36 -1.95 6.14 10.52
CA PRO A 36 -3.36 5.82 10.70
C PRO A 36 -4.26 7.05 10.74
N GLU A 37 -3.80 8.14 11.38
CA GLU A 37 -4.56 9.39 11.50
C GLU A 37 -4.78 10.06 10.15
N ILE A 38 -3.80 10.00 9.25
CA ILE A 38 -3.95 10.50 7.87
C ILE A 38 -4.99 9.66 7.12
N ILE A 39 -4.98 8.33 7.31
CA ILE A 39 -5.91 7.40 6.66
C ILE A 39 -7.34 7.64 7.16
N GLU A 40 -7.55 7.66 8.48
CA GLU A 40 -8.87 7.88 9.09
C GLU A 40 -9.38 9.31 8.82
N GLY A 41 -8.47 10.29 8.75
CA GLY A 41 -8.77 11.68 8.40
C GLY A 41 -9.13 11.93 6.93
N ALA A 42 -9.00 10.92 6.05
CA ALA A 42 -9.32 11.04 4.62
C ALA A 42 -10.83 11.20 4.34
N GLY A 43 -11.68 10.89 5.31
CA GLY A 43 -13.14 10.94 5.17
C GLY A 43 -13.73 9.76 4.38
N ALA A 44 -12.99 8.65 4.27
CA ALA A 44 -13.46 7.43 3.64
C ALA A 44 -14.13 6.49 4.67
N ASP A 45 -15.18 5.78 4.27
CA ASP A 45 -15.90 4.81 5.13
C ASP A 45 -15.13 3.48 5.22
N ILE A 46 -14.10 3.39 6.06
CA ILE A 46 -13.22 2.22 6.16
C ILE A 46 -13.72 1.23 7.21
N ARG A 47 -14.00 -0.01 6.79
CA ARG A 47 -14.54 -1.07 7.65
C ARG A 47 -13.56 -2.22 7.79
N ASP A 48 -13.75 -3.00 8.86
CA ASP A 48 -12.95 -4.19 9.09
C ASP A 48 -13.13 -5.21 7.95
N GLY A 49 -12.03 -5.79 7.47
CA GLY A 49 -12.05 -6.75 6.37
C GLY A 49 -12.07 -6.13 4.96
N ASP A 50 -12.06 -4.79 4.86
CA ASP A 50 -12.08 -4.11 3.57
C ASP A 50 -10.76 -4.31 2.79
N ILE A 51 -10.85 -4.17 1.47
CA ILE A 51 -9.70 -3.87 0.61
C ILE A 51 -9.46 -2.36 0.68
N LEU A 52 -8.21 -1.94 0.86
CA LEU A 52 -7.86 -0.53 1.03
C LEU A 52 -6.94 -0.04 -0.09
N LEU A 53 -7.43 0.87 -0.94
CA LEU A 53 -6.61 1.50 -1.98
C LEU A 53 -6.31 2.95 -1.60
N LEU A 54 -5.03 3.29 -1.50
CA LEU A 54 -4.55 4.60 -1.09
C LEU A 54 -4.09 5.38 -2.32
N HIS A 55 -4.81 6.45 -2.63
CA HIS A 55 -4.42 7.36 -3.68
C HIS A 55 -3.61 8.52 -3.09
N THR A 56 -2.35 8.63 -3.51
CA THR A 56 -1.41 9.70 -3.12
C THR A 56 -1.20 10.73 -4.25
N GLY A 57 -1.63 10.42 -5.48
CA GLY A 57 -1.41 11.22 -6.67
C GLY A 57 -0.02 11.03 -7.28
N TRP A 58 0.74 10.03 -6.83
CA TRP A 58 2.11 9.78 -7.26
C TRP A 58 2.19 9.17 -8.66
N HIS A 59 1.15 8.44 -9.09
CA HIS A 59 1.08 7.88 -10.45
C HIS A 59 1.28 8.93 -11.54
N ARG A 60 0.94 10.20 -11.28
CA ARG A 60 1.14 11.33 -12.21
C ARG A 60 2.62 11.62 -12.54
N HIS A 61 3.55 11.09 -11.76
CA HIS A 61 4.99 11.18 -11.98
C HIS A 61 5.59 9.97 -12.71
N TYR A 62 4.77 8.95 -12.98
CA TYR A 62 5.21 7.75 -13.68
C TYR A 62 5.49 8.02 -15.17
N GLU A 63 6.09 7.03 -15.83
CA GLU A 63 6.39 7.07 -17.26
C GLU A 63 5.13 7.33 -18.10
N GLY A 64 5.26 8.19 -19.10
CA GLY A 64 4.18 8.56 -20.03
C GLY A 64 3.20 9.60 -19.50
N GLN A 65 3.36 10.08 -18.27
CA GLN A 65 2.48 11.11 -17.70
C GLN A 65 2.98 12.54 -17.99
N PRO A 66 2.09 13.54 -18.06
CA PRO A 66 2.50 14.93 -18.28
C PRO A 66 3.45 15.51 -17.23
N ARG A 67 3.46 14.95 -16.00
CA ARG A 67 4.34 15.36 -14.90
C ARG A 67 5.42 14.32 -14.60
N GLN A 68 5.78 13.50 -15.60
CA GLN A 68 6.78 12.44 -15.46
C GLN A 68 8.06 12.96 -14.80
N ASP A 69 8.45 12.28 -13.73
CA ASP A 69 9.70 12.44 -13.03
C ASP A 69 9.99 11.11 -12.33
N LEU A 70 10.74 10.23 -12.99
CA LEU A 70 10.96 8.87 -12.52
C LEU A 70 11.82 8.83 -11.25
N VAL A 71 12.75 9.78 -11.09
CA VAL A 71 13.54 9.87 -9.86
C VAL A 71 12.62 10.21 -8.70
N LYS A 72 11.70 11.17 -8.88
CA LYS A 72 10.67 11.44 -7.89
C LYS A 72 9.76 10.23 -7.68
N TYR A 73 9.28 9.62 -8.76
CA TYR A 73 8.35 8.48 -8.69
C TYR A 73 8.91 7.35 -7.82
N PHE A 74 10.14 6.93 -8.09
CA PHE A 74 10.74 5.79 -7.40
C PHE A 74 11.47 6.16 -6.11
N CYS A 75 12.12 7.32 -6.02
CA CYS A 75 13.02 7.60 -4.90
C CYS A 75 12.43 8.51 -3.82
N PHE A 76 11.31 9.18 -4.09
CA PHE A 76 10.72 10.15 -3.17
C PHE A 76 9.28 9.81 -2.78
N HIS A 77 8.73 8.65 -3.16
CA HIS A 77 7.33 8.36 -2.85
C HIS A 77 7.04 8.31 -1.34
N PRO A 78 5.86 8.79 -0.92
CA PRO A 78 5.37 8.58 0.43
C PRO A 78 5.14 7.09 0.68
N GLY A 79 5.00 6.74 1.95
CA GLY A 79 4.63 5.39 2.35
C GLY A 79 4.34 5.30 3.85
N PRO A 80 3.72 4.19 4.27
CA PRO A 80 3.31 3.98 5.65
C PRO A 80 4.46 3.67 6.61
N ASN A 81 4.21 3.88 7.91
CA ASN A 81 5.08 3.44 9.01
C ASN A 81 4.57 2.14 9.67
N LEU A 82 5.28 1.69 10.71
CA LEU A 82 4.93 0.50 11.49
C LEU A 82 3.57 0.64 12.21
N ASP A 83 3.19 1.83 12.67
CA ASP A 83 1.87 2.05 13.28
C ASP A 83 0.75 1.79 12.28
N THR A 84 0.93 2.23 11.03
CA THR A 84 0.00 1.92 9.94
C THR A 84 -0.08 0.43 9.64
N LEU A 85 1.05 -0.30 9.68
CA LEU A 85 1.03 -1.75 9.53
C LEU A 85 0.17 -2.40 10.63
N HIS A 86 0.43 -2.05 11.89
CA HIS A 86 -0.35 -2.56 13.02
C HIS A 86 -1.84 -2.22 12.92
N TRP A 87 -2.16 -1.01 12.49
CA TRP A 87 -3.54 -0.58 12.27
C TRP A 87 -4.21 -1.41 11.16
N MET A 88 -3.54 -1.65 10.04
CA MET A 88 -4.08 -2.46 8.94
C MET A 88 -4.34 -3.92 9.37
N LEU A 89 -3.42 -4.50 10.14
CA LEU A 89 -3.60 -5.84 10.71
C LEU A 89 -4.79 -5.88 11.68
N LYS A 90 -4.92 -4.86 12.55
CA LYS A 90 -6.04 -4.74 13.50
C LYS A 90 -7.39 -4.59 12.79
N LYS A 91 -7.46 -3.76 11.74
CA LYS A 91 -8.63 -3.61 10.84
C LYS A 91 -8.87 -4.83 9.96
N LYS A 92 -7.99 -5.85 10.01
CA LYS A 92 -8.08 -7.06 9.18
C LYS A 92 -8.19 -6.72 7.70
N ILE A 93 -7.47 -5.68 7.25
CA ILE A 93 -7.46 -5.28 5.84
C ILE A 93 -7.09 -6.51 5.00
N ARG A 94 -7.91 -6.80 3.98
CA ARG A 94 -7.82 -8.06 3.24
C ARG A 94 -6.60 -8.09 2.32
N TRP A 95 -6.42 -7.01 1.59
CA TRP A 95 -5.22 -6.63 0.85
C TRP A 95 -5.34 -5.14 0.53
N TRP A 96 -4.25 -4.51 0.11
CA TRP A 96 -4.24 -3.07 -0.06
C TRP A 96 -3.38 -2.63 -1.26
N GLY A 97 -3.36 -1.35 -1.60
CA GLY A 97 -2.48 -0.90 -2.67
C GLY A 97 -2.28 0.60 -2.71
N MET A 98 -1.25 1.01 -3.44
CA MET A 98 -0.84 2.40 -3.59
C MET A 98 -0.50 2.75 -5.03
N ASP A 99 -0.68 4.01 -5.38
CA ASP A 99 -0.30 4.57 -6.68
C ASP A 99 1.18 4.99 -6.76
N THR A 100 2.01 4.42 -5.88
CA THR A 100 3.45 4.65 -5.72
C THR A 100 4.26 3.47 -6.25
N GLY A 101 5.55 3.70 -6.51
CA GLY A 101 6.47 2.64 -6.98
C GLY A 101 6.77 1.57 -5.93
N SER A 102 6.47 1.84 -4.66
CA SER A 102 6.36 0.82 -3.64
C SER A 102 5.35 1.18 -2.55
N CYS A 103 4.78 0.17 -1.90
CA CYS A 103 3.93 0.27 -0.72
C CYS A 103 4.73 0.37 0.60
N ASP A 104 6.06 0.34 0.56
CA ASP A 104 6.88 0.86 1.65
C ASP A 104 7.22 2.34 1.40
N HIS A 105 7.57 3.11 2.43
CA HIS A 105 8.11 4.47 2.19
C HIS A 105 9.48 4.36 1.50
N ALA A 106 9.81 5.21 0.52
CA ALA A 106 11.05 5.08 -0.27
C ALA A 106 12.32 4.95 0.60
N MET A 107 12.43 5.70 1.70
CA MET A 107 13.55 5.61 2.65
C MET A 107 13.48 4.44 3.65
N ASN A 108 12.39 3.68 3.65
CA ASN A 108 12.22 2.42 4.37
C ASN A 108 12.42 1.19 3.45
N THR A 109 13.10 1.39 2.32
CA THR A 109 13.47 0.36 1.35
C THR A 109 14.99 0.32 1.13
N SER A 110 15.45 -0.57 0.26
CA SER A 110 16.85 -0.61 -0.22
C SER A 110 17.29 0.67 -0.95
N ILE A 111 16.38 1.55 -1.37
CA ILE A 111 16.70 2.82 -2.04
C ILE A 111 17.65 3.66 -1.17
N ARG A 112 17.49 3.66 0.16
CA ARG A 112 18.37 4.41 1.06
C ARG A 112 19.84 3.98 0.95
N THR A 113 20.09 2.73 0.60
CA THR A 113 21.45 2.17 0.38
C THR A 113 21.91 2.42 -1.06
N MET A 114 21.02 2.27 -2.04
CA MET A 114 21.32 2.49 -3.46
C MET A 114 21.49 3.96 -3.84
N ARG A 115 20.87 4.87 -3.08
CA ARG A 115 20.90 6.33 -3.26
C ARG A 115 21.34 7.02 -1.96
N PRO A 116 22.62 6.85 -1.57
CA PRO A 116 23.14 7.44 -0.34
C PRO A 116 23.06 8.98 -0.35
N ASP A 117 23.09 9.60 -1.53
CA ASP A 117 22.87 11.04 -1.70
C ASP A 117 21.46 11.48 -1.26
N LEU A 118 20.45 10.64 -1.49
CA LEU A 118 19.07 10.91 -1.07
C LEU A 118 18.87 10.59 0.41
N ALA A 119 19.47 9.52 0.92
CA ALA A 119 19.46 9.21 2.35
C ALA A 119 20.11 10.33 3.19
N ALA A 120 21.20 10.94 2.70
CA ALA A 120 21.83 12.10 3.32
C ALA A 120 20.90 13.33 3.32
N LYS A 121 20.17 13.58 2.23
CA LYS A 121 19.15 14.65 2.17
C LYS A 121 18.02 14.41 3.16
N PHE A 122 17.50 13.17 3.24
CA PHE A 122 16.50 12.78 4.22
C PHE A 122 17.00 13.06 5.65
N THR A 123 18.23 12.64 5.96
CA THR A 123 18.84 12.86 7.28
C THR A 123 18.94 14.34 7.61
N LYS A 124 19.34 15.18 6.66
CA LYS A 124 19.42 16.64 6.83
C LYS A 124 18.04 17.26 7.12
N LEU A 125 16.97 16.75 6.51
CA LEU A 125 15.61 17.26 6.67
C LEU A 125 14.94 16.80 7.96
N HIS A 126 15.16 15.55 8.36
CA HIS A 126 14.45 14.91 9.48
C HIS A 126 15.28 14.84 10.77
N GLY A 127 16.58 15.16 10.71
CA GLY A 127 17.50 15.11 11.85
C GLY A 127 17.91 13.70 12.28
N LYS A 128 17.49 12.67 11.54
CA LYS A 128 17.74 11.25 11.83
C LYS A 128 18.05 10.48 10.56
N ALA A 129 18.94 9.49 10.66
CA ALA A 129 19.16 8.55 9.57
C ALA A 129 17.87 7.75 9.31
N PRO A 130 17.59 7.33 8.05
CA PRO A 130 16.37 6.57 7.75
C PRO A 130 16.11 5.36 8.65
N ALA A 131 17.15 4.57 8.96
CA ALA A 131 17.02 3.40 9.84
C ALA A 131 16.53 3.78 11.25
N GLU A 132 17.07 4.85 11.83
CA GLU A 132 16.62 5.36 13.12
C GLU A 132 15.21 5.97 13.03
N PHE A 133 14.90 6.64 11.92
CA PHE A 133 13.62 7.30 11.72
C PHE A 133 12.45 6.32 11.59
N PHE A 134 12.61 5.25 10.80
CA PHE A 134 11.56 4.24 10.60
C PHE A 134 11.57 3.14 11.67
N GLY A 135 12.70 2.97 12.37
CA GLY A 135 12.86 1.98 13.43
C GLY A 135 13.05 0.56 12.90
N THR A 136 13.17 -0.36 13.85
CA THR A 136 13.35 -1.79 13.62
C THR A 136 12.07 -2.52 13.98
N PHE A 137 11.76 -3.59 13.25
CA PHE A 137 10.66 -4.49 13.54
C PHE A 137 11.14 -5.93 13.64
N GLU A 138 10.38 -6.73 14.37
CA GLU A 138 10.66 -8.14 14.56
C GLU A 138 9.42 -9.00 14.33
N TYR A 139 9.61 -10.16 13.71
CA TYR A 139 8.56 -11.16 13.56
C TYR A 139 9.14 -12.57 13.51
N SER A 140 8.29 -13.57 13.73
CA SER A 140 8.66 -14.99 13.57
C SER A 140 8.20 -15.47 12.20
N HIS A 141 9.13 -15.98 11.39
CA HIS A 141 8.81 -16.49 10.07
C HIS A 141 8.00 -17.79 10.18
N LYS A 142 6.71 -17.79 9.79
CA LYS A 142 5.76 -18.87 10.11
C LYS A 142 6.15 -20.24 9.58
N LYS A 143 6.83 -20.31 8.42
CA LYS A 143 7.25 -21.59 7.83
C LYS A 143 8.54 -22.15 8.43
N SER A 144 9.49 -21.30 8.83
CA SER A 144 10.82 -21.76 9.29
C SER A 144 11.05 -21.61 10.78
N GLY A 145 10.18 -20.90 11.50
CA GLY A 145 10.34 -20.57 12.92
C GLY A 145 11.46 -19.56 13.22
N ARG A 146 12.19 -19.08 12.20
CA ARG A 146 13.29 -18.13 12.39
C ARG A 146 12.77 -16.78 12.90
N ARG A 147 13.39 -16.25 13.95
CA ARG A 147 13.20 -14.86 14.38
C ARG A 147 13.89 -13.94 13.37
N VAL A 148 13.15 -12.97 12.86
CA VAL A 148 13.63 -11.97 11.90
C VAL A 148 13.64 -10.62 12.61
N THR A 149 14.76 -9.92 12.52
CA THR A 149 14.91 -8.52 12.94
C THR A 149 15.36 -7.74 11.70
N ALA A 150 14.61 -6.71 11.32
CA ALA A 150 14.87 -5.92 10.12
C ALA A 150 14.42 -4.47 10.30
N ASP A 151 14.94 -3.57 9.48
CA ASP A 151 14.70 -2.13 9.53
C ASP A 151 14.41 -1.53 8.14
N VAL A 152 14.02 -2.41 7.20
CA VAL A 152 13.57 -2.11 5.84
C VAL A 152 12.45 -3.07 5.45
N PHE A 153 11.59 -2.61 4.56
CA PHE A 153 10.53 -3.42 3.95
C PHE A 153 9.57 -4.13 4.93
N PRO A 154 9.03 -3.46 5.97
CA PRO A 154 8.03 -4.08 6.83
C PRO A 154 6.80 -4.58 6.06
N PHE A 155 6.40 -3.89 4.98
CA PHE A 155 5.23 -4.31 4.19
C PHE A 155 5.52 -5.42 3.18
N HIS A 156 6.77 -5.65 2.79
CA HIS A 156 7.14 -6.81 1.94
C HIS A 156 7.63 -8.03 2.73
N SER A 157 7.93 -7.88 4.02
CA SER A 157 8.46 -8.97 4.84
C SER A 157 7.46 -9.42 5.90
N TRP A 158 7.16 -8.55 6.87
CA TRP A 158 6.26 -8.88 7.95
C TRP A 158 4.80 -8.92 7.50
N ALA A 159 4.33 -7.91 6.76
CA ALA A 159 2.92 -7.87 6.34
C ALA A 159 2.53 -9.08 5.48
N PHE A 160 3.39 -9.50 4.55
CA PHE A 160 3.18 -10.70 3.73
C PHE A 160 3.09 -11.98 4.56
N GLN A 161 3.94 -12.12 5.59
CA GLN A 161 3.84 -13.23 6.54
C GLN A 161 2.47 -13.26 7.24
N GLU A 162 1.89 -12.09 7.51
CA GLU A 162 0.57 -11.95 8.11
C GLU A 162 -0.59 -12.02 7.10
N GLY A 163 -0.30 -12.27 5.83
CA GLY A 163 -1.31 -12.39 4.77
C GLY A 163 -1.85 -11.03 4.28
N LEU A 164 -1.25 -9.92 4.70
CA LEU A 164 -1.58 -8.58 4.21
C LEU A 164 -0.79 -8.30 2.93
N LEU A 165 -1.34 -8.79 1.82
CA LEU A 165 -0.77 -8.60 0.48
C LEU A 165 -1.05 -7.20 -0.05
N HIS A 166 -0.27 -6.77 -1.04
CA HIS A 166 -0.46 -5.47 -1.67
C HIS A 166 -0.27 -5.43 -3.18
N ALA A 167 -0.71 -4.32 -3.77
CA ALA A 167 -0.48 -3.97 -5.15
C ALA A 167 0.17 -2.58 -5.23
N GLU A 168 1.23 -2.48 -6.02
CA GLU A 168 2.01 -1.28 -6.26
C GLU A 168 1.75 -0.76 -7.67
N ASN A 169 2.20 0.47 -7.96
CA ASN A 169 2.06 1.11 -9.26
C ASN A 169 0.60 1.22 -9.75
N LEU A 170 -0.36 1.37 -8.83
CA LEU A 170 -1.73 1.66 -9.23
C LEU A 170 -1.80 2.98 -10.00
N GLY A 171 -2.75 3.08 -10.92
CA GLY A 171 -2.95 4.23 -11.78
C GLY A 171 -4.24 4.09 -12.58
N GLY A 172 -4.26 4.65 -13.78
CA GLY A 172 -5.46 4.66 -14.62
C GLY A 172 -6.57 5.48 -13.96
N ASP A 173 -7.73 4.84 -13.76
CA ASP A 173 -8.96 5.52 -13.32
C ASP A 173 -9.12 5.61 -11.80
N ILE A 174 -8.04 5.43 -11.02
CA ILE A 174 -8.08 5.48 -9.55
C ILE A 174 -8.70 6.79 -9.01
N GLU A 175 -8.53 7.91 -9.72
CA GLU A 175 -9.10 9.21 -9.34
C GLU A 175 -10.62 9.28 -9.47
N LEU A 176 -11.25 8.41 -10.27
CA LEU A 176 -12.71 8.33 -10.36
C LEU A 176 -13.33 7.75 -9.08
N MET A 177 -12.51 7.05 -8.29
CA MET A 177 -12.93 6.24 -7.15
C MET A 177 -12.52 6.83 -5.81
N LEU A 178 -12.13 8.10 -5.72
CA LEU A 178 -11.71 8.68 -4.44
C LEU A 178 -12.85 8.67 -3.40
N ASN A 179 -12.59 8.08 -2.23
CA ASN A 179 -13.53 7.98 -1.10
C ASN A 179 -14.85 7.27 -1.44
N LYS A 180 -14.83 6.36 -2.43
CA LYS A 180 -16.01 5.61 -2.86
C LYS A 180 -15.92 4.15 -2.44
N ARG A 181 -17.08 3.52 -2.28
CA ARG A 181 -17.20 2.07 -2.15
C ARG A 181 -17.58 1.48 -3.51
N ALA A 182 -17.10 0.27 -3.77
CA ALA A 182 -17.21 -0.50 -5.00
C ALA A 182 -16.83 -1.95 -4.71
N LEU A 183 -17.08 -2.85 -5.64
CA LEU A 183 -16.47 -4.17 -5.62
C LEU A 183 -15.12 -4.10 -6.33
N ILE A 184 -14.03 -4.53 -5.69
CA ILE A 184 -12.71 -4.56 -6.33
C ILE A 184 -12.28 -5.99 -6.62
N GLY A 185 -11.89 -6.23 -7.88
CA GLY A 185 -11.22 -7.45 -8.31
C GLY A 185 -9.76 -7.19 -8.65
N ALA A 186 -8.87 -8.07 -8.21
CA ALA A 186 -7.48 -8.15 -8.65
C ALA A 186 -7.32 -9.43 -9.48
N PHE A 187 -6.85 -9.29 -10.71
CA PHE A 187 -6.70 -10.38 -11.69
C PHE A 187 -5.22 -10.56 -12.06
N PRO A 188 -4.41 -11.15 -11.17
CA PRO A 188 -3.02 -11.48 -11.42
C PRO A 188 -2.87 -12.60 -12.46
N TRP A 189 -1.77 -12.58 -13.21
CA TRP A 189 -1.39 -13.74 -14.01
C TRP A 189 -0.99 -14.92 -13.12
N ARG A 190 -1.50 -16.11 -13.45
CA ARG A 190 -1.27 -17.34 -12.67
C ARG A 190 -0.06 -18.09 -13.20
N TYR A 191 1.10 -17.80 -12.64
CA TYR A 191 2.33 -18.57 -12.87
C TYR A 191 2.74 -19.32 -11.61
N GLN A 192 3.31 -20.50 -11.81
CA GLN A 192 3.88 -21.28 -10.72
C GLN A 192 5.24 -20.70 -10.34
N GLY A 193 5.47 -20.47 -9.05
CA GLY A 193 6.76 -20.04 -8.51
C GLY A 193 7.04 -18.53 -8.54
N LEU A 194 6.08 -17.70 -8.95
CA LEU A 194 6.23 -16.25 -8.83
C LEU A 194 5.86 -15.74 -7.43
N GLU A 195 6.64 -14.78 -6.94
CA GLU A 195 6.36 -14.06 -5.69
C GLU A 195 5.48 -12.82 -5.91
N ALA A 196 5.47 -12.28 -7.14
CA ALA A 196 4.62 -11.18 -7.58
C ALA A 196 4.36 -11.29 -9.09
N CYS A 197 3.30 -10.65 -9.58
CA CYS A 197 3.02 -10.60 -11.02
C CYS A 197 2.21 -9.35 -11.40
N PRO A 198 2.28 -8.93 -12.68
CA PRO A 198 1.37 -7.93 -13.21
C PRO A 198 -0.08 -8.34 -12.97
N CYS A 199 -0.89 -7.37 -12.56
CA CYS A 199 -2.28 -7.58 -12.18
C CYS A 199 -3.16 -6.48 -12.74
N ARG A 200 -4.30 -6.86 -13.33
CA ARG A 200 -5.36 -5.90 -13.64
C ARG A 200 -6.24 -5.75 -12.40
N ILE A 201 -6.32 -4.53 -11.87
CA ILE A 201 -7.25 -4.19 -10.79
C ILE A 201 -8.44 -3.46 -11.40
N VAL A 202 -9.65 -3.89 -11.07
CA VAL A 202 -10.90 -3.37 -11.62
C VAL A 202 -11.85 -3.02 -10.48
N ALA A 203 -12.46 -1.83 -10.57
CA ALA A 203 -13.58 -1.44 -9.74
C ALA A 203 -14.89 -1.69 -10.49
N PHE A 204 -15.75 -2.53 -9.93
CA PHE A 204 -17.09 -2.78 -10.44
C PHE A 204 -18.09 -1.94 -9.64
N LEU A 205 -18.81 -1.10 -10.36
CA LEU A 205 -19.95 -0.35 -9.84
C LEU A 205 -21.23 -1.13 -10.14
N ASP A 206 -22.24 -0.97 -9.28
CA ASP A 206 -23.58 -1.54 -9.47
C ASP A 206 -23.63 -3.08 -9.63
N ALA A 207 -22.59 -3.80 -9.17
CA ALA A 207 -22.50 -5.26 -9.23
C ALA A 207 -23.34 -5.99 -8.15
N GLY A 208 -24.07 -5.25 -7.32
CA GLY A 208 -24.78 -5.78 -6.15
C GLY A 208 -23.86 -6.32 -5.05
N GLU A 209 -24.44 -6.94 -4.02
CA GLU A 209 -23.68 -7.48 -2.88
C GLU A 209 -23.25 -8.95 -3.05
N ASN A 210 -23.86 -9.66 -4.00
CA ASN A 210 -23.71 -11.10 -4.17
C ASN A 210 -22.95 -11.44 -5.45
N VAL A 211 -21.62 -11.48 -5.34
CA VAL A 211 -20.73 -11.82 -6.47
C VAL A 211 -20.34 -13.28 -6.38
N GLU A 212 -20.77 -14.10 -7.33
CA GLU A 212 -20.39 -15.51 -7.40
C GLU A 212 -19.06 -15.68 -8.16
N ALA A 213 -18.16 -16.50 -7.63
CA ALA A 213 -16.96 -16.93 -8.33
C ALA A 213 -17.17 -18.36 -8.84
N VAL A 214 -17.12 -18.56 -10.16
CA VAL A 214 -17.37 -19.86 -10.81
C VAL A 214 -16.12 -20.32 -11.58
N GLY A 215 -15.96 -21.64 -11.70
CA GLY A 215 -14.91 -22.26 -12.51
C GLY A 215 -13.74 -22.83 -11.69
N HIS A 216 -12.76 -23.41 -12.39
CA HIS A 216 -11.63 -24.12 -11.76
C HIS A 216 -10.76 -23.20 -10.88
N ALA A 217 -10.55 -21.96 -11.31
CA ALA A 217 -9.79 -20.98 -10.53
C ALA A 217 -10.52 -20.62 -9.22
N ALA A 218 -11.83 -20.35 -9.29
CA ALA A 218 -12.65 -20.07 -8.12
C ALA A 218 -12.66 -21.25 -7.14
N LYS A 219 -12.86 -22.48 -7.65
CA LYS A 219 -12.81 -23.70 -6.84
C LYS A 219 -11.46 -23.86 -6.14
N ALA A 220 -10.34 -23.59 -6.82
CA ALA A 220 -9.01 -23.69 -6.23
C ALA A 220 -8.76 -22.66 -5.12
N ILE A 221 -9.28 -21.43 -5.25
CA ILE A 221 -9.14 -20.37 -4.25
C ILE A 221 -10.06 -20.59 -3.04
N MET A 222 -11.26 -21.15 -3.26
CA MET A 222 -12.27 -21.32 -2.23
C MET A 222 -12.19 -22.67 -1.48
N ALA A 223 -11.41 -23.63 -1.99
CA ALA A 223 -11.20 -24.93 -1.38
C ALA A 223 -10.06 -24.97 -0.33
N SER A 224 -9.29 -23.89 -0.21
CA SER A 224 -8.24 -23.68 0.80
C SER A 224 -8.76 -22.95 2.02
#